data_AF-A0A1I2SYX3-F1
#
_entry.id   AF-A0A1I2SYX3-F1
#
_cell.length_a   1.000
_cell.length_b   1.000
_cell.length_c   1.000
_cell.angle_alpha   90.00
_cell.angle_beta   90.00
_cell.angle_gamma   90.00
#
_symmetry.space_group_name_H-M   'P 1'
#
loop_
_entity.id
_entity.type
_entity.pdbx_description
1 polymer ?
#
loop_
_entity_poly.entity_id
_entity_poly.type
_entity_poly.pdbx_seq_one_letter_code
_entity_poly.pdbx_strand_id
1 'polypeptide(L)'
;MTVVVETDAGETVFAESRRLPADTGSRFPAAVRQSGRYRVVVETAEGARTAFEWDATGPVGDAAVSVTDDGVTATQLVRCAPDCDPLSRGGTARGYPRGGFDPRGRRADCEIRLRNETDETRWSYVRVGRTPRILDYRYRIPAATTISLPVPQHSGETHVVVETTDDETTSLVWRMETTPRLVVRLGVDGPYGVDRTGDLRNRSRLPRRNND
;
A
#
# COMPACT_ATOMS: atom_id res chain seq x y z
N MET A 1 -10.93 11.10 18.55
CA MET A 1 -10.58 9.70 18.23
C MET A 1 -9.42 9.27 19.11
N THR A 2 -9.49 8.08 19.67
CA THR A 2 -8.41 7.41 20.40
C THR A 2 -8.03 6.16 19.63
N VAL A 3 -6.72 5.95 19.44
CA VAL A 3 -6.16 4.70 18.90
C VAL A 3 -5.43 4.01 20.03
N VAL A 4 -5.78 2.75 20.26
CA VAL A 4 -5.12 1.86 21.21
C VAL A 4 -4.59 0.68 20.42
N VAL A 5 -3.36 0.26 20.69
CA VAL A 5 -2.80 -0.98 20.17
C VAL A 5 -2.52 -1.90 21.35
N GLU A 6 -3.05 -3.10 21.27
CA GLU A 6 -2.97 -4.14 22.29
C GLU A 6 -2.23 -5.35 21.73
N THR A 7 -1.51 -6.08 22.56
CA THR A 7 -0.99 -7.42 22.20
C THR A 7 -2.10 -8.46 22.22
N ASP A 8 -1.84 -9.66 21.72
CA ASP A 8 -2.76 -10.82 21.86
C ASP A 8 -3.10 -11.16 23.33
N ALA A 9 -2.25 -10.77 24.28
CA ALA A 9 -2.50 -10.94 25.71
C ALA A 9 -3.40 -9.84 26.31
N GLY A 10 -3.81 -8.86 25.51
CA GLY A 10 -4.60 -7.70 25.93
C GLY A 10 -3.78 -6.57 26.58
N GLU A 11 -2.45 -6.61 26.48
CA GLU A 11 -1.59 -5.55 27.00
C GLU A 11 -1.55 -4.37 26.04
N THR A 12 -1.89 -3.17 26.52
CA THR A 12 -1.75 -1.94 25.73
C THR A 12 -0.28 -1.57 25.54
N VAL A 13 0.20 -1.60 24.30
CA VAL A 13 1.57 -1.21 23.91
C VAL A 13 1.62 0.22 23.34
N PHE A 14 0.48 0.76 22.94
CA PHE A 14 0.36 2.12 22.44
C PHE A 14 -1.05 2.66 22.69
N ALA A 15 -1.16 3.92 23.09
CA ALA A 15 -2.42 4.63 23.18
C ALA A 15 -2.20 6.11 22.84
N GLU A 16 -2.96 6.65 21.88
CA GLU A 16 -2.90 8.06 21.52
C GLU A 16 -4.30 8.59 21.16
N SER A 17 -4.64 9.77 21.68
CA SER A 17 -5.87 10.47 21.33
C SER A 17 -5.56 11.67 20.44
N ARG A 18 -6.29 11.80 19.32
CA ARG A 18 -6.24 12.96 18.42
C ARG A 18 -7.64 13.42 18.05
N ARG A 19 -7.76 14.73 17.83
CA ARG A 19 -8.93 15.30 17.14
C ARG A 19 -8.63 15.26 15.65
N LEU A 20 -9.49 14.60 14.88
CA LEU A 20 -9.41 14.56 13.43
C LEU A 20 -10.68 15.23 12.87
N PRO A 21 -10.56 16.08 11.84
CA PRO A 21 -11.72 16.47 11.06
C PRO A 21 -12.38 15.23 10.42
N ALA A 22 -13.64 15.37 10.02
CA ALA A 22 -14.31 14.37 9.19
C ALA A 22 -13.50 14.13 7.90
N ASP A 23 -13.60 12.91 7.37
CA ASP A 23 -12.96 12.45 6.13
C ASP A 23 -11.44 12.65 6.09
N THR A 24 -10.80 12.66 7.26
CA THR A 24 -9.36 12.87 7.40
C THR A 24 -8.67 11.62 7.97
N GLY A 25 -7.54 11.28 7.38
CA GLY A 25 -6.65 10.23 7.89
C GLY A 25 -5.59 10.76 8.84
N SER A 26 -5.15 9.93 9.78
CA SER A 26 -3.98 10.18 10.61
C SER A 26 -3.02 9.00 10.58
N ARG A 27 -1.73 9.29 10.75
CA ARG A 27 -0.68 8.29 10.83
C ARG A 27 -0.10 8.26 12.23
N PHE A 28 0.15 7.06 12.73
CA PHE A 28 0.71 6.81 14.04
C PHE A 28 2.06 6.12 13.85
N PRO A 29 3.13 6.91 13.57
CA PRO A 29 4.44 6.34 13.36
C PRO A 29 4.93 5.66 14.64
N ALA A 30 5.55 4.50 14.48
CA ALA A 30 6.06 3.69 15.60
C ALA A 30 5.00 3.29 16.65
N ALA A 31 3.72 3.19 16.27
CA ALA A 31 2.67 2.63 17.12
C ALA A 31 2.98 1.19 17.57
N VAL A 32 3.71 0.45 16.74
CA VAL A 32 4.27 -0.87 17.05
C VAL A 32 5.76 -0.84 16.72
N ARG A 33 6.58 -1.40 17.62
CA ARG A 33 8.05 -1.45 17.49
C ARG A 33 8.61 -2.86 17.32
N GLN A 34 7.82 -3.87 17.65
CA GLN A 34 8.21 -5.27 17.61
C GLN A 34 7.35 -6.01 16.59
N SER A 35 7.90 -7.08 16.03
CA SER A 35 7.07 -7.96 15.23
C SER A 35 6.15 -8.76 16.14
N GLY A 36 4.91 -8.98 15.69
CA GLY A 36 3.90 -9.68 16.49
C GLY A 36 2.51 -9.43 15.94
N ARG A 37 1.54 -10.12 16.52
CA ARG A 37 0.13 -9.84 16.31
C ARG A 37 -0.34 -8.84 17.36
N TYR A 38 -1.12 -7.88 16.88
CA TYR A 38 -1.67 -6.81 17.67
C TYR A 38 -3.14 -6.63 17.33
N ARG A 39 -3.92 -6.24 18.34
CA ARG A 39 -5.27 -5.74 18.15
C ARG A 39 -5.22 -4.24 18.20
N VAL A 40 -5.60 -3.57 17.13
CA VAL A 40 -5.74 -2.12 17.13
C VAL A 40 -7.20 -1.78 17.32
N VAL A 41 -7.47 -0.99 18.34
CA VAL A 41 -8.79 -0.49 18.68
C VAL A 41 -8.82 0.99 18.38
N VAL A 42 -9.82 1.43 17.63
CA VAL A 42 -10.07 2.83 17.38
C VAL A 42 -11.43 3.19 17.94
N GLU A 43 -11.47 4.24 18.73
CA GLU A 43 -12.67 4.76 19.38
C GLU A 43 -12.87 6.24 18.99
N THR A 44 -14.07 6.61 18.56
CA THR A 44 -14.42 8.01 18.25
C THR A 44 -14.96 8.73 19.49
N ALA A 45 -15.08 10.07 19.43
CA ALA A 45 -15.59 10.83 20.57
C ALA A 45 -17.10 10.56 20.81
N GLU A 46 -17.78 10.09 19.78
CA GLU A 46 -19.19 9.71 19.74
C GLU A 46 -19.41 8.28 20.25
N GLY A 47 -18.34 7.58 20.65
CA GLY A 47 -18.38 6.22 21.21
C GLY A 47 -18.38 5.10 20.16
N ALA A 48 -18.23 5.40 18.86
CA ALA A 48 -18.06 4.36 17.86
C ALA A 48 -16.71 3.66 18.07
N ARG A 49 -16.71 2.33 18.12
CA ARG A 49 -15.51 1.53 18.38
C ARG A 49 -15.35 0.42 17.34
N THR A 50 -14.19 0.39 16.70
CA THR A 50 -13.79 -0.65 15.74
C THR A 50 -12.50 -1.28 16.21
N ALA A 51 -12.34 -2.59 16.00
CA ALA A 51 -11.09 -3.29 16.24
C ALA A 51 -10.65 -4.07 15.00
N PHE A 52 -9.35 -4.16 14.78
CA PHE A 52 -8.76 -4.91 13.68
C PHE A 52 -7.48 -5.60 14.14
N GLU A 53 -7.28 -6.80 13.61
CA GLU A 53 -6.06 -7.58 13.82
C GLU A 53 -4.95 -7.03 12.93
N TRP A 54 -3.75 -6.94 13.49
CA TRP A 54 -2.58 -6.39 12.84
C TRP A 54 -1.37 -7.31 13.07
N ASP A 55 -0.99 -8.05 12.03
CA ASP A 55 0.26 -8.83 12.02
C ASP A 55 1.43 -7.93 11.58
N ALA A 56 2.12 -7.32 12.55
CA ALA A 56 3.34 -6.55 12.28
C ALA A 56 4.50 -7.50 11.96
N THR A 57 4.77 -7.76 10.68
CA THR A 57 5.91 -8.58 10.23
C THR A 57 6.97 -7.75 9.51
N GLY A 58 8.25 -7.92 9.86
CA GLY A 58 9.37 -7.30 9.13
C GLY A 58 9.59 -5.82 9.47
N PRO A 59 10.26 -5.03 8.59
CA PRO A 59 10.53 -3.62 8.86
C PRO A 59 9.21 -2.88 9.09
N VAL A 60 9.02 -2.51 10.35
CA VAL A 60 7.85 -1.88 10.98
C VAL A 60 7.06 -1.00 10.02
N GLY A 61 5.79 -1.35 9.81
CA GLY A 61 4.84 -0.50 9.11
C GLY A 61 4.21 0.51 10.07
N ASP A 62 3.95 1.72 9.60
CA ASP A 62 3.15 2.69 10.37
C ASP A 62 1.69 2.24 10.36
N ALA A 63 0.96 2.46 11.46
CA ALA A 63 -0.49 2.38 11.42
C ALA A 63 -1.05 3.67 10.79
N ALA A 64 -1.92 3.53 9.80
CA ALA A 64 -2.76 4.60 9.31
C ALA A 64 -4.21 4.31 9.69
N VAL A 65 -4.89 5.31 10.24
CA VAL A 65 -6.31 5.25 10.56
C VAL A 65 -7.01 6.37 9.79
N SER A 66 -8.11 6.05 9.13
CA SER A 66 -8.96 7.02 8.46
C SER A 66 -10.37 6.92 9.02
N VAL A 67 -10.95 8.07 9.34
CA VAL A 67 -12.33 8.18 9.78
C VAL A 67 -13.12 8.82 8.65
N THR A 68 -14.13 8.12 8.17
CA THR A 68 -15.08 8.58 7.14
C THR A 68 -16.50 8.49 7.69
N ASP A 69 -17.47 9.04 6.97
CA ASP A 69 -18.88 8.89 7.32
C ASP A 69 -19.34 7.42 7.38
N ASP A 70 -18.70 6.55 6.57
CA ASP A 70 -18.96 5.10 6.56
C ASP A 70 -18.32 4.34 7.74
N GLY A 71 -17.52 5.03 8.57
CA GLY A 71 -16.92 4.49 9.78
C GLY A 71 -15.40 4.64 9.86
N VAL A 72 -14.78 3.78 10.66
CA VAL A 72 -13.33 3.80 10.88
C VAL A 72 -12.67 2.69 10.09
N THR A 73 -11.71 3.06 9.25
CA THR A 73 -10.83 2.11 8.58
C THR A 73 -9.42 2.27 9.10
N ALA A 74 -8.67 1.17 9.07
CA ALA A 74 -7.27 1.22 9.38
C ALA A 74 -6.47 0.33 8.45
N THR A 75 -5.22 0.70 8.28
CA THR A 75 -4.37 0.12 7.27
C THR A 75 -2.93 0.11 7.78
N GLN A 76 -2.27 -1.02 7.62
CA GLN A 76 -0.84 -1.14 7.84
C GLN A 76 -0.09 -0.53 6.65
N LEU A 77 0.81 0.43 6.89
CA LEU A 77 1.64 1.03 5.85
C LEU A 77 3.03 0.40 5.86
N VAL A 78 3.34 -0.46 4.90
CA VAL A 78 4.66 -1.10 4.79
C VAL A 78 5.49 -0.41 3.71
N ARG A 79 6.69 0.07 4.06
CA ARG A 79 7.67 0.53 3.07
C ARG A 79 8.53 -0.66 2.66
N CYS A 80 8.57 -0.94 1.37
CA CYS A 80 9.11 -2.18 0.85
C CYS A 80 10.17 -1.88 -0.22
N ALA A 81 11.38 -2.41 -0.05
CA ALA A 81 12.29 -2.59 -1.18
C ALA A 81 11.72 -3.68 -2.12
N PRO A 82 12.09 -3.74 -3.41
CA PRO A 82 11.52 -4.75 -4.32
C PRO A 82 11.56 -6.19 -3.78
N ASP A 83 12.63 -6.55 -3.07
CA ASP A 83 12.90 -7.84 -2.45
C ASP A 83 12.52 -7.89 -0.96
N CYS A 84 11.54 -7.09 -0.49
CA CYS A 84 11.20 -7.05 0.93
C CYS A 84 10.56 -8.36 1.44
N ASP A 85 11.28 -9.13 2.24
CA ASP A 85 10.69 -10.25 2.96
C ASP A 85 9.83 -9.77 4.14
N PRO A 86 8.72 -10.47 4.48
CA PRO A 86 8.22 -11.68 3.84
C PRO A 86 7.17 -11.41 2.74
N LEU A 87 7.02 -10.17 2.26
CA LEU A 87 5.95 -9.79 1.33
C LEU A 87 6.31 -10.10 -0.12
N SER A 88 7.57 -9.87 -0.50
CA SER A 88 8.11 -10.18 -1.81
C SER A 88 8.23 -11.68 -2.01
N ARG A 89 8.00 -12.11 -3.25
CA ARG A 89 7.97 -13.51 -3.67
C ARG A 89 8.89 -13.75 -4.86
N GLY A 90 9.84 -12.85 -5.04
CA GLY A 90 10.84 -12.88 -6.11
C GLY A 90 10.45 -12.05 -7.32
N GLY A 91 11.48 -11.75 -8.13
CA GLY A 91 11.38 -10.88 -9.28
C GLY A 91 12.73 -10.35 -9.74
N THR A 92 12.69 -9.33 -10.59
CA THR A 92 13.87 -8.57 -11.03
C THR A 92 13.63 -7.08 -10.91
N ALA A 93 14.66 -6.34 -10.52
CA ALA A 93 14.63 -4.88 -10.42
C ALA A 93 15.93 -4.31 -10.96
N ARG A 94 15.86 -3.14 -11.59
CA ARG A 94 17.00 -2.41 -12.16
C ARG A 94 16.95 -0.95 -11.74
N GLY A 95 18.12 -0.33 -11.60
CA GLY A 95 18.23 1.08 -11.18
C GLY A 95 18.05 1.31 -9.68
N TYR A 96 17.91 0.24 -8.88
CA TYR A 96 17.91 0.32 -7.42
C TYR A 96 19.35 0.23 -6.89
N PRO A 97 19.73 0.99 -5.86
CA PRO A 97 21.05 0.85 -5.24
C PRO A 97 21.28 -0.56 -4.72
N ARG A 98 22.53 -1.04 -4.81
CA ARG A 98 22.94 -2.27 -4.12
C ARG A 98 22.80 -2.06 -2.61
N GLY A 99 22.12 -2.96 -1.92
CA GLY A 99 21.80 -2.82 -0.48
C GLY A 99 20.44 -2.17 -0.20
N GLY A 100 19.61 -1.96 -1.23
CA GLY A 100 18.24 -1.48 -1.06
C GLY A 100 18.14 0.05 -0.99
N PHE A 101 17.06 0.53 -0.38
CA PHE A 101 16.73 1.94 -0.34
C PHE A 101 17.47 2.67 0.78
N ASP A 102 17.88 3.93 0.54
CA ASP A 102 18.28 4.81 1.65
C ASP A 102 17.05 5.01 2.54
N PRO A 103 17.06 4.61 3.83
CA PRO A 103 15.92 4.82 4.73
C PRO A 103 15.52 6.29 4.88
N ARG A 104 16.40 7.24 4.50
CA ARG A 104 16.11 8.68 4.45
C ARG A 104 15.39 9.12 3.19
N GLY A 105 15.06 8.22 2.27
CA GLY A 105 14.15 8.48 1.16
C GLY A 105 14.69 9.29 -0.02
N ARG A 106 15.99 9.61 -0.06
CA ARG A 106 16.50 10.67 -0.95
C ARG A 106 16.72 10.27 -2.42
N ARG A 107 16.36 9.06 -2.86
CA ARG A 107 16.78 8.54 -4.19
C ARG A 107 15.69 7.94 -5.08
N ALA A 108 14.46 7.75 -4.59
CA ALA A 108 13.32 7.58 -5.50
C ALA A 108 12.27 8.59 -5.10
N ASP A 109 12.12 9.59 -5.97
CA ASP A 109 11.08 10.60 -5.85
C ASP A 109 9.73 10.06 -6.30
N CYS A 110 9.70 8.82 -6.82
CA CYS A 110 8.49 8.16 -7.30
C CYS A 110 8.15 6.89 -6.50
N GLU A 111 6.87 6.63 -6.33
CA GLU A 111 6.34 5.57 -5.48
C GLU A 111 5.09 4.93 -6.10
N ILE A 112 5.02 3.60 -6.09
CA ILE A 112 3.79 2.83 -6.31
C ILE A 112 3.26 2.38 -4.97
N ARG A 113 2.01 2.68 -4.67
CA ARG A 113 1.27 2.14 -3.52
C ARG A 113 0.29 1.08 -3.99
N LEU A 114 0.45 -0.14 -3.49
CA LEU A 114 -0.56 -1.18 -3.65
C LEU A 114 -1.34 -1.28 -2.34
N ARG A 115 -2.64 -0.97 -2.39
CA ARG A 115 -3.52 -0.96 -1.23
C ARG A 115 -4.47 -2.13 -1.29
N ASN A 116 -4.32 -3.08 -0.38
CA ASN A 116 -5.29 -4.14 -0.16
C ASN A 116 -6.30 -3.67 0.88
N GLU A 117 -7.51 -3.33 0.43
CA GLU A 117 -8.61 -2.88 1.31
C GLU A 117 -9.50 -4.04 1.76
N THR A 118 -9.24 -5.26 1.28
CA THR A 118 -10.01 -6.46 1.66
C THR A 118 -9.54 -7.02 3.00
N ASP A 119 -10.37 -7.88 3.57
CA ASP A 119 -10.10 -8.71 4.76
C ASP A 119 -9.27 -9.98 4.44
N GLU A 120 -9.01 -10.23 3.15
CA GLU A 120 -8.19 -11.36 2.69
C GLU A 120 -6.79 -10.93 2.23
N THR A 121 -5.85 -11.86 2.27
CA THR A 121 -4.54 -11.69 1.62
C THR A 121 -4.69 -11.71 0.10
N ARG A 122 -4.11 -10.73 -0.59
CA ARG A 122 -4.09 -10.66 -2.05
C ARG A 122 -2.69 -10.87 -2.61
N TRP A 123 -2.58 -11.52 -3.76
CA TRP A 123 -1.35 -11.56 -4.52
C TRP A 123 -1.38 -10.51 -5.61
N SER A 124 -0.22 -9.89 -5.87
CA SER A 124 -0.07 -8.91 -6.92
C SER A 124 1.24 -9.11 -7.68
N TYR A 125 1.18 -9.04 -9.00
CA TYR A 125 2.34 -9.04 -9.88
C TYR A 125 2.48 -7.65 -10.50
N VAL A 126 3.58 -6.97 -10.19
CA VAL A 126 3.83 -5.58 -10.55
C VAL A 126 4.95 -5.50 -11.55
N ARG A 127 4.68 -4.88 -12.70
CA ARG A 127 5.65 -4.63 -13.77
C ARG A 127 5.69 -3.14 -14.06
N VAL A 128 6.90 -2.59 -14.15
CA VAL A 128 7.14 -1.18 -14.46
C VAL A 128 8.15 -1.08 -15.60
N GLY A 129 7.79 -0.35 -16.65
CA GLY A 129 8.55 -0.23 -17.90
C GLY A 129 8.13 -1.27 -18.95
N ARG A 130 8.62 -1.10 -20.19
CA ARG A 130 8.34 -2.01 -21.32
C ARG A 130 9.41 -3.11 -21.40
N THR A 131 10.60 -2.77 -21.91
CA THR A 131 11.79 -3.65 -21.96
C THR A 131 13.07 -2.80 -22.09
N PRO A 132 14.11 -3.03 -21.27
CA PRO A 132 14.07 -3.85 -20.05
C PRO A 132 13.15 -3.23 -18.99
N ARG A 133 12.57 -4.07 -18.14
CA ARG A 133 11.71 -3.60 -17.04
C ARG A 133 12.55 -3.02 -15.91
N ILE A 134 12.04 -1.95 -15.30
CA ILE A 134 12.59 -1.32 -14.10
C ILE A 134 12.26 -2.18 -12.87
N LEU A 135 11.03 -2.66 -12.81
CA LEU A 135 10.51 -3.52 -11.76
C LEU A 135 9.68 -4.63 -12.39
N ASP A 136 9.87 -5.85 -11.92
CA ASP A 136 9.10 -7.03 -12.29
C ASP A 136 9.06 -7.99 -11.09
N TYR A 137 8.06 -7.87 -10.23
CA TYR A 137 8.02 -8.55 -8.94
C TYR A 137 6.64 -9.07 -8.57
N ARG A 138 6.61 -10.15 -7.80
CA ARG A 138 5.40 -10.68 -7.17
C ARG A 138 5.39 -10.37 -5.68
N TYR A 139 4.24 -9.95 -5.17
CA TYR A 139 4.00 -9.64 -3.76
C TYR A 139 2.80 -10.42 -3.23
N ARG A 140 2.90 -10.84 -1.97
CA ARG A 140 1.79 -11.31 -1.12
C ARG A 140 1.47 -10.20 -0.14
N ILE A 141 0.29 -9.60 -0.26
CA ILE A 141 -0.11 -8.40 0.46
C ILE A 141 -1.20 -8.80 1.45
N PRO A 142 -0.95 -8.74 2.78
CA PRO A 142 -1.95 -9.07 3.78
C PRO A 142 -3.20 -8.20 3.67
N ALA A 143 -4.25 -8.63 4.34
CA ALA A 143 -5.47 -7.84 4.52
C ALA A 143 -5.14 -6.44 5.07
N ALA A 144 -5.96 -5.45 4.74
CA ALA A 144 -5.85 -4.08 5.26
C ALA A 144 -4.41 -3.52 5.22
N THR A 145 -3.65 -3.78 4.15
CA THR A 145 -2.24 -3.40 4.04
C THR A 145 -2.00 -2.54 2.80
N THR A 146 -1.28 -1.44 2.96
CA THR A 146 -0.70 -0.67 1.85
C THR A 146 0.80 -0.91 1.80
N ILE A 147 1.29 -1.47 0.69
CA ILE A 147 2.73 -1.52 0.43
C ILE A 147 3.14 -0.31 -0.41
N SER A 148 4.21 0.36 0.02
CA SER A 148 4.87 1.48 -0.64
C SER A 148 6.14 0.96 -1.32
N LEU A 149 6.12 0.88 -2.64
CA LEU A 149 7.24 0.47 -3.48
C LEU A 149 7.90 1.71 -4.10
N PRO A 150 9.13 2.08 -3.71
CA PRO A 150 9.84 3.14 -4.40
C PRO A 150 10.14 2.70 -5.84
N VAL A 151 10.14 3.64 -6.78
CA VAL A 151 10.50 3.39 -8.18
C VAL A 151 11.47 4.48 -8.64
N PRO A 152 12.67 4.14 -9.15
CA PRO A 152 13.59 5.13 -9.71
C PRO A 152 12.88 6.01 -10.74
N GLN A 153 13.00 7.32 -10.57
CA GLN A 153 12.36 8.26 -11.48
C GLN A 153 12.89 8.04 -12.90
N HIS A 154 11.98 8.06 -13.85
CA HIS A 154 12.27 7.94 -15.27
C HIS A 154 11.55 9.05 -16.02
N SER A 155 12.23 9.66 -17.00
CA SER A 155 11.63 10.68 -17.84
C SER A 155 10.62 10.07 -18.81
N GLY A 156 9.53 10.80 -19.08
CA GLY A 156 8.51 10.40 -20.04
C GLY A 156 7.49 9.39 -19.51
N GLU A 157 6.79 8.74 -20.44
CA GLU A 157 5.71 7.81 -20.12
C GLU A 157 6.24 6.42 -19.75
N THR A 158 5.94 5.97 -18.53
CA THR A 158 6.29 4.64 -18.04
C THR A 158 5.05 3.75 -17.97
N HIS A 159 5.12 2.56 -18.55
CA HIS A 159 4.02 1.59 -18.45
C HIS A 159 4.05 0.88 -17.11
N VAL A 160 2.91 0.82 -16.43
CA VAL A 160 2.73 0.05 -15.21
C VAL A 160 1.64 -0.98 -15.45
N VAL A 161 1.95 -2.24 -15.16
CA VAL A 161 0.98 -3.34 -15.20
C VAL A 161 0.94 -3.95 -13.82
N VAL A 162 -0.26 -4.03 -13.24
CA VAL A 162 -0.54 -4.71 -11.99
C VAL A 162 -1.57 -5.80 -12.26
N GLU A 163 -1.19 -7.04 -11.98
CA GLU A 163 -2.07 -8.21 -12.10
C GLU A 163 -2.35 -8.78 -10.71
N THR A 164 -3.59 -9.20 -10.46
CA THR A 164 -3.97 -9.88 -9.21
C THR A 164 -4.22 -11.37 -9.46
N THR A 165 -4.36 -12.17 -8.40
CA THR A 165 -4.70 -13.60 -8.51
C THR A 165 -6.06 -13.90 -9.11
N ASP A 166 -6.95 -12.91 -9.16
CA ASP A 166 -8.30 -13.05 -9.72
C ASP A 166 -8.30 -12.79 -11.24
N ASP A 167 -7.12 -12.84 -11.87
CA ASP A 167 -6.85 -12.51 -13.27
C ASP A 167 -7.38 -11.12 -13.68
N GLU A 168 -7.42 -10.20 -12.72
CA GLU A 168 -7.64 -8.79 -13.00
C GLU A 168 -6.32 -8.16 -13.38
N THR A 169 -6.30 -7.47 -14.52
CA THR A 169 -5.13 -6.76 -15.01
C THR A 169 -5.44 -5.29 -15.13
N THR A 170 -4.61 -4.48 -14.46
CA THR A 170 -4.62 -3.04 -14.59
C THR A 170 -3.38 -2.58 -15.33
N SER A 171 -3.60 -1.93 -16.47
CA SER A 171 -2.54 -1.34 -17.29
C SER A 171 -2.69 0.17 -17.32
N LEU A 172 -1.61 0.87 -16.98
CA LEU A 172 -1.58 2.31 -16.78
C LEU A 172 -0.35 2.90 -17.49
N VAL A 173 -0.51 4.13 -17.96
CA VAL A 173 0.61 4.97 -18.36
C VAL A 173 0.88 5.96 -17.22
N TRP A 174 2.09 5.92 -16.70
CA TRP A 174 2.53 6.68 -15.55
C TRP A 174 3.53 7.76 -15.97
N ARG A 175 3.19 9.02 -15.75
CA ARG A 175 4.07 10.18 -15.93
C ARG A 175 4.64 10.59 -14.58
N MET A 176 5.80 10.02 -14.26
CA MET A 176 6.44 10.15 -12.95
C MET A 176 6.76 11.60 -12.56
N GLU A 177 7.09 12.45 -13.52
CA GLU A 177 7.45 13.85 -13.32
C GLU A 177 6.27 14.71 -12.83
N THR A 178 5.07 14.44 -13.32
CA THR A 178 3.85 15.18 -12.95
C THR A 178 3.04 14.48 -11.87
N THR A 179 3.26 13.18 -11.70
CA THR A 179 2.49 12.33 -10.80
C THR A 179 3.45 11.38 -10.09
N PRO A 180 4.25 11.84 -9.12
CA PRO A 180 5.28 11.01 -8.49
C PRO A 180 4.71 9.82 -7.69
N ARG A 181 3.41 9.80 -7.41
CA ARG A 181 2.77 8.72 -6.65
C ARG A 181 1.67 8.07 -7.46
N LEU A 182 1.78 6.75 -7.64
CA LEU A 182 0.77 5.92 -8.28
C LEU A 182 0.10 5.03 -7.22
N VAL A 183 -1.21 5.16 -7.03
CA VAL A 183 -1.97 4.29 -6.11
C VAL A 183 -2.77 3.27 -6.90
N VAL A 184 -2.73 2.02 -6.47
CA VAL A 184 -3.44 0.88 -7.06
C VAL A 184 -4.15 0.14 -5.94
N ARG A 185 -5.49 0.05 -6.00
CA ARG A 185 -6.32 -0.61 -4.98
C ARG A 185 -6.64 -2.04 -5.40
N LEU A 186 -6.45 -3.02 -4.54
CA LEU A 186 -6.63 -4.44 -4.85
C LEU A 186 -7.99 -4.93 -4.31
N GLY A 187 -8.73 -5.69 -5.12
CA GLY A 187 -9.95 -6.39 -4.68
C GLY A 187 -11.20 -5.51 -4.47
N VAL A 188 -11.24 -4.33 -5.07
CA VAL A 188 -12.44 -3.46 -5.06
C VAL A 188 -13.06 -3.47 -6.45
N ASP A 189 -14.34 -3.86 -6.54
CA ASP A 189 -15.10 -3.87 -7.78
C ASP A 189 -15.07 -2.50 -8.44
N GLY A 190 -14.31 -2.38 -9.52
CA GLY A 190 -14.19 -1.14 -10.26
C GLY A 190 -12.80 -0.95 -10.84
N PRO A 191 -12.66 -0.06 -11.85
CA PRO A 191 -11.35 0.27 -12.37
C PRO A 191 -10.56 0.95 -11.26
N TYR A 192 -9.66 0.19 -10.63
CA TYR A 192 -8.53 0.61 -9.80
C TYR A 192 -8.42 2.12 -9.76
N GLY A 193 -8.96 2.71 -8.70
CA GLY A 193 -8.95 4.15 -8.50
C GLY A 193 -7.51 4.58 -8.35
N VAL A 194 -6.89 5.05 -9.45
CA VAL A 194 -5.72 5.89 -9.32
C VAL A 194 -6.24 7.14 -8.62
N ASP A 195 -5.92 7.27 -7.34
CA ASP A 195 -6.17 8.48 -6.58
C ASP A 195 -5.24 9.56 -7.14
N ARG A 196 -5.68 10.16 -8.25
CA ARG A 196 -5.00 11.24 -8.93
C ARG A 196 -5.46 12.52 -8.23
N THR A 197 -4.75 12.92 -7.18
CA THR A 197 -4.78 14.30 -6.67
C THR A 197 -4.16 15.29 -7.70
N GLY A 198 -4.29 15.04 -9.00
CA GLY A 198 -3.70 15.79 -10.11
C GLY A 198 -4.08 15.18 -11.46
N ASP A 199 -5.14 15.75 -12.05
CA ASP A 199 -5.55 15.76 -13.47
C ASP A 199 -5.80 14.43 -14.24
N LEU A 200 -6.94 14.38 -14.95
CA LEU A 200 -7.58 13.17 -15.49
C LEU A 200 -7.57 13.15 -17.02
N ARG A 201 -6.72 12.35 -17.67
CA ARG A 201 -7.03 11.76 -19.00
C ARG A 201 -6.48 10.32 -19.14
N ASN A 202 -7.19 9.53 -19.94
CA ASN A 202 -6.95 8.14 -20.38
C ASN A 202 -7.22 6.95 -19.44
N ARG A 203 -8.23 6.16 -19.81
CA ARG A 203 -8.48 4.76 -19.47
C ARG A 203 -8.60 3.98 -20.79
N SER A 204 -7.89 2.86 -20.93
CA SER A 204 -8.12 1.91 -22.02
C SER A 204 -8.24 0.52 -21.40
N ARG A 205 -9.43 -0.08 -21.49
CA ARG A 205 -9.61 -1.52 -21.24
C ARG A 205 -9.00 -2.26 -22.42
N LEU A 206 -7.95 -3.04 -22.20
CA LEU A 206 -7.55 -4.04 -23.19
C LEU A 206 -8.44 -5.28 -23.00
N PRO A 207 -9.05 -5.81 -24.07
CA PRO A 207 -9.85 -7.04 -23.96
C PRO A 207 -8.95 -8.24 -23.60
N ARG A 208 -9.50 -9.15 -22.78
CA ARG A 208 -8.90 -10.45 -22.47
C ARG A 208 -8.65 -11.20 -23.79
N ARG A 209 -7.40 -11.63 -24.03
CA ARG A 209 -7.11 -12.64 -25.07
C ARG A 209 -7.53 -13.99 -24.50
N ASN A 210 -8.62 -14.55 -25.01
CA ASN A 210 -8.87 -15.97 -24.91
C ASN A 210 -7.87 -16.67 -25.84
N ASN A 211 -7.00 -17.51 -25.29
CA ASN A 211 -6.29 -18.50 -26.08
C ASN A 211 -7.20 -19.74 -26.13
N ASP A 212 -7.81 -19.96 -27.29
CA ASP A 212 -8.28 -21.28 -27.72
C ASP A 212 -7.11 -22.04 -28.37
#